data_AF-A0A7V1MIR8-F1
#
_entry.id   AF-A0A7V1MIR8-F1
#
_cell.length_a   1.000
_cell.length_b   1.000
_cell.length_c   1.000
_cell.angle_alpha   90.00
_cell.angle_beta   90.00
_cell.angle_gamma   90.00
#
_symmetry.space_group_name_H-M   'P 1'
#
loop_
_entity.id
_entity.type
_entity.pdbx_description
1 polymer ?
#
loop_
_entity_poly.entity_id
_entity_poly.type
_entity_poly.pdbx_seq_one_letter_code
_entity_poly.pdbx_strand_id
1 'polypeptide(L)'
;PHQILPLLVWHLVRERGERGIIVRTFSQSVLVDRIADALGCPVRIVPIGFKYIADLMLTEEVLIGGEESGGIGVRGYLPERDGTFAGLLLLEALIARGERPSEAVRALWREFGEFHYRREDLHMPVEHGREIVARLTADPPDRLAGFRIMDMQTLDGTKWLLDDASWILFRQSGTEPVLRVYVEATSVAKRDQIMEAGLALVGELSSRISAASEGGGSG
;
A
#
# COMPACT_ATOMS: atom_id res chain seq x y z
N PRO A 1 -7.26 -7.85 2.09
CA PRO A 1 -6.14 -7.28 2.89
C PRO A 1 -6.35 -5.82 3.28
N HIS A 2 -6.48 -4.91 2.30
CA HIS A 2 -6.57 -3.45 2.52
C HIS A 2 -7.78 -2.98 3.33
N GLN A 3 -8.83 -3.78 3.46
CA GLN A 3 -9.98 -3.49 4.33
C GLN A 3 -9.86 -4.17 5.70
N ILE A 4 -9.13 -5.28 5.78
CA ILE A 4 -9.05 -6.09 6.99
C ILE A 4 -8.14 -5.42 8.02
N LEU A 5 -6.92 -5.03 7.63
CA LEU A 5 -6.01 -4.36 8.55
C LEU A 5 -6.62 -3.09 9.17
N PRO A 6 -7.22 -2.15 8.39
CA PRO A 6 -7.96 -1.03 8.95
C PRO A 6 -9.07 -1.41 9.93
N LEU A 7 -9.88 -2.43 9.62
CA LEU A 7 -10.93 -2.91 10.53
C LEU A 7 -10.36 -3.44 11.85
N LEU A 8 -9.26 -4.21 11.80
CA LEU A 8 -8.60 -4.74 12.99
C LEU A 8 -7.98 -3.63 13.83
N VAL A 9 -7.32 -2.65 13.20
CA VAL A 9 -6.80 -1.45 13.88
C VAL A 9 -7.94 -0.71 14.57
N TRP A 10 -9.05 -0.48 13.85
CA TRP A 10 -10.21 0.20 14.39
C TRP A 10 -10.79 -0.53 15.60
N HIS A 11 -10.97 -1.85 15.52
CA HIS A 11 -11.45 -2.69 16.62
C HIS A 11 -10.52 -2.66 17.84
N LEU A 12 -9.22 -2.93 17.64
CA LEU A 12 -8.24 -2.97 18.72
C LEU A 12 -8.16 -1.64 19.47
N VAL A 13 -8.15 -0.53 18.73
CA VAL A 13 -7.94 0.79 19.34
C VAL A 13 -9.24 1.37 19.91
N ARG A 14 -10.36 1.28 19.18
CA ARG A 14 -11.62 1.89 19.60
C ARG A 14 -12.41 1.01 20.54
N GLU A 15 -12.65 -0.25 20.17
CA GLU A 15 -13.57 -1.12 20.90
C GLU A 15 -12.87 -1.78 22.09
N ARG A 16 -11.62 -2.24 21.91
CA ARG A 16 -10.82 -2.82 23.00
C ARG A 16 -10.05 -1.79 23.82
N GLY A 17 -9.99 -0.54 23.36
CA GLY A 17 -9.26 0.52 24.06
C GLY A 17 -7.74 0.33 24.10
N GLU A 18 -7.19 -0.55 23.28
CA GLU A 18 -5.75 -0.83 23.27
C GLU A 18 -4.96 0.30 22.62
N ARG A 19 -3.70 0.44 23.02
CA ARG A 19 -2.76 1.42 22.47
C ARG A 19 -1.41 0.77 22.19
N GLY A 20 -0.72 1.30 21.19
CA GLY A 20 0.60 0.89 20.73
C GLY A 20 0.84 1.41 19.33
N ILE A 21 2.01 1.08 18.78
CA ILE A 21 2.40 1.50 17.43
C ILE A 21 1.69 0.65 16.38
N ILE A 22 1.16 1.29 15.36
CA ILE A 22 0.61 0.62 14.18
C ILE A 22 1.69 0.61 13.11
N VAL A 23 2.00 -0.55 12.56
CA VAL A 23 2.99 -0.69 11.49
C VAL A 23 2.29 -1.07 10.18
N ARG A 24 2.64 -0.39 9.09
CA ARG A 24 2.15 -0.78 7.76
C ARG A 24 3.27 -0.71 6.72
N THR A 25 3.17 -1.55 5.69
CA THR A 25 4.08 -1.42 4.55
C THR A 25 3.76 -0.18 3.71
N PHE A 26 4.72 0.22 2.89
CA PHE A 26 4.64 1.39 2.03
C PHE A 26 3.48 1.37 1.03
N SER A 27 3.08 0.16 0.59
CA SER A 27 1.96 -0.13 -0.31
C SER A 27 0.62 -0.34 0.41
N GLN A 28 0.58 -0.33 1.74
CA GLN A 28 -0.68 -0.44 2.49
C GLN A 28 -1.58 0.79 2.32
N SER A 29 -2.87 0.57 2.61
CA SER A 29 -3.90 1.60 2.49
C SER A 29 -3.62 2.79 3.39
N VAL A 30 -3.87 4.00 2.89
CA VAL A 30 -3.85 5.23 3.70
C VAL A 30 -4.95 5.24 4.76
N LEU A 31 -5.94 4.34 4.68
CA LEU A 31 -6.96 4.21 5.72
C LEU A 31 -6.37 3.87 7.08
N VAL A 32 -5.26 3.12 7.11
CA VAL A 32 -4.57 2.82 8.37
C VAL A 32 -4.08 4.10 9.04
N ASP A 33 -3.50 5.03 8.26
CA ASP A 33 -3.01 6.31 8.77
C ASP A 33 -4.17 7.16 9.27
N ARG A 34 -5.25 7.27 8.48
CA ARG A 34 -6.42 8.06 8.87
C ARG A 34 -7.07 7.57 10.16
N ILE A 35 -7.17 6.25 10.34
CA ILE A 35 -7.69 5.67 11.58
C ILE A 35 -6.75 5.94 12.74
N ALA A 36 -5.45 5.73 12.55
CA ALA A 36 -4.45 5.95 13.58
C ALA A 36 -4.42 7.41 14.04
N ASP A 37 -4.42 8.35 13.11
CA ASP A 37 -4.45 9.80 13.38
C ASP A 37 -5.73 10.19 14.15
N ALA A 38 -6.89 9.70 13.70
CA ALA A 38 -8.18 9.98 14.34
C ALA A 38 -8.30 9.38 15.75
N LEU A 39 -7.57 8.30 16.03
CA LEU A 39 -7.62 7.60 17.33
C LEU A 39 -6.40 7.88 18.22
N GLY A 40 -5.45 8.71 17.76
CA GLY A 40 -4.26 9.10 18.52
C GLY A 40 -3.22 7.99 18.67
N CYS A 41 -3.06 7.13 17.66
CA CYS A 41 -2.06 6.07 17.64
C CYS A 41 -0.89 6.43 16.71
N PRO A 42 0.37 6.22 17.12
CA PRO A 42 1.52 6.44 16.26
C PRO A 42 1.60 5.39 15.15
N VAL A 43 2.01 5.81 13.95
CA VAL A 43 2.23 4.93 12.79
C VAL A 43 3.70 4.85 12.42
N ARG A 44 4.16 3.64 12.07
CA ARG A 44 5.43 3.39 11.38
C ARG A 44 5.15 2.87 9.98
N ILE A 45 5.74 3.52 9.00
CA ILE A 45 5.70 3.09 7.60
C ILE A 45 7.04 2.43 7.29
N VAL A 46 7.01 1.19 6.83
CA VAL A 46 8.20 0.40 6.48
C VAL A 46 8.20 0.00 5.01
N PRO A 47 9.35 -0.38 4.43
CA PRO A 47 9.39 -1.00 3.10
C PRO A 47 8.51 -2.26 3.03
N ILE A 48 8.20 -2.72 1.82
CA ILE A 48 7.38 -3.91 1.60
C ILE A 48 8.19 -5.16 1.99
N GLY A 49 7.65 -5.96 2.92
CA GLY A 49 8.24 -7.19 3.45
C GLY A 49 8.00 -7.36 4.94
N PHE A 50 7.37 -8.47 5.35
CA PHE A 50 6.96 -8.68 6.75
C PHE A 50 8.13 -8.65 7.73
N LYS A 51 9.35 -8.99 7.27
CA LYS A 51 10.56 -8.92 8.09
C LYS A 51 10.74 -7.56 8.77
N TYR A 52 10.41 -6.45 8.09
CA TYR A 52 10.52 -5.11 8.67
C TYR A 52 9.49 -4.85 9.76
N ILE A 53 8.30 -5.46 9.64
CA ILE A 53 7.27 -5.42 10.67
C ILE A 53 7.70 -6.28 11.87
N ALA A 54 8.19 -7.49 11.62
CA ALA A 54 8.67 -8.41 12.64
C ALA A 54 9.82 -7.80 13.46
N ASP A 55 10.80 -7.16 12.80
CA ASP A 55 11.91 -6.46 13.46
C ASP A 55 11.40 -5.36 14.42
N LEU A 56 10.39 -4.59 14.01
CA LEU A 56 9.76 -3.58 14.87
C LEU A 56 8.95 -4.21 16.00
N MET A 57 8.24 -5.31 15.76
CA MET A 57 7.50 -6.04 16.81
C MET A 57 8.43 -6.62 17.90
N LEU A 58 9.69 -6.90 17.56
CA LEU A 58 10.70 -7.37 18.50
C LEU A 58 11.34 -6.24 19.34
N THR A 59 11.26 -4.99 18.88
CA THR A 59 12.06 -3.88 19.42
C THR A 59 11.24 -2.69 19.92
N GLU A 60 9.99 -2.57 19.49
CA GLU A 60 9.05 -1.50 19.86
C GLU A 60 7.71 -2.07 20.34
N GLU A 61 6.92 -1.24 21.02
CA GLU A 61 5.56 -1.58 21.50
C GLU A 61 4.53 -1.56 20.36
N VAL A 62 4.72 -2.42 19.37
CA VAL A 62 3.82 -2.58 18.22
C VAL A 62 2.53 -3.25 18.66
N LEU A 63 1.39 -2.60 18.40
CA LEU A 63 0.05 -3.16 18.62
C LEU A 63 -0.33 -4.14 17.51
N ILE A 64 -0.15 -3.71 16.27
CA ILE A 64 -0.53 -4.47 15.07
C ILE A 64 0.33 -4.01 13.89
N GLY A 65 0.72 -4.96 13.06
CA GLY A 65 1.45 -4.71 11.83
C GLY A 65 0.86 -5.49 10.65
N GLY A 66 0.84 -4.90 9.46
CA GLY A 66 0.37 -5.65 8.29
C GLY A 66 0.86 -5.18 6.91
N GLU A 67 0.72 -6.08 5.95
CA GLU A 67 1.12 -5.91 4.54
C GLU A 67 -0.05 -6.10 3.56
N GLU A 68 0.15 -5.68 2.31
CA GLU A 68 -0.84 -5.80 1.23
C GLU A 68 -1.11 -7.23 0.81
N SER A 69 -0.15 -8.11 1.03
CA SER A 69 -0.28 -9.55 0.81
C SER A 69 -1.31 -10.20 1.75
N GLY A 70 -1.73 -9.51 2.81
CA GLY A 70 -2.62 -10.04 3.84
C GLY A 70 -1.88 -10.61 5.05
N GLY A 71 -0.55 -10.53 5.09
CA GLY A 71 0.22 -10.84 6.28
C GLY A 71 -0.07 -9.83 7.39
N ILE A 72 -0.58 -10.28 8.53
CA ILE A 72 -0.89 -9.45 9.70
C ILE A 72 -0.31 -10.12 10.95
N GLY A 73 0.42 -9.35 11.76
CA GLY A 73 0.89 -9.73 13.09
C GLY A 73 0.27 -8.81 14.14
N VAL A 74 -0.06 -9.36 15.31
CA VAL A 74 -0.70 -8.63 16.40
C VAL A 74 0.07 -8.87 17.69
N ARG A 75 0.15 -7.84 18.55
CA ARG A 75 0.83 -7.90 19.85
C ARG A 75 0.34 -9.06 20.72
N GLY A 76 1.23 -9.56 21.58
CA GLY A 76 0.91 -10.60 22.56
C GLY A 76 0.99 -12.01 21.99
N TYR A 77 1.43 -12.15 20.74
CA TYR A 77 1.69 -13.43 20.08
C TYR A 77 3.07 -13.42 19.41
N LEU A 78 3.31 -14.33 18.46
CA LEU A 78 4.55 -14.38 17.69
C LEU A 78 4.72 -13.10 16.83
N PRO A 79 5.94 -12.56 16.71
CA PRO A 79 6.26 -11.46 15.80
C PRO A 79 6.32 -11.96 14.34
N GLU A 80 5.24 -12.59 13.89
CA GLU A 80 5.08 -13.22 12.58
C GLU A 80 3.62 -13.09 12.13
N ARG A 81 3.37 -13.36 10.85
CA ARG A 81 2.04 -13.41 10.27
C ARG A 81 1.24 -14.56 10.88
N ASP A 82 0.05 -14.25 11.36
CA ASP A 82 -0.90 -15.27 11.81
C ASP A 82 -2.30 -15.00 11.24
N GLY A 83 -2.61 -15.71 10.15
CA GLY A 83 -3.91 -15.63 9.50
C GLY A 83 -5.06 -16.20 10.34
N THR A 84 -4.78 -17.18 11.21
CA THR A 84 -5.78 -17.76 12.11
C THR A 84 -6.17 -16.75 13.17
N PHE A 85 -5.16 -16.15 13.83
CA PHE A 85 -5.38 -15.11 14.82
C PHE A 85 -6.08 -13.88 14.22
N ALA A 86 -5.61 -13.40 13.05
CA ALA A 86 -6.25 -12.28 12.36
C ALA A 86 -7.70 -12.59 11.96
N GLY A 87 -7.99 -13.83 11.54
CA GLY A 87 -9.35 -14.28 11.23
C GLY A 87 -10.26 -14.31 12.47
N LEU A 88 -9.77 -14.81 13.60
CA LEU A 88 -10.51 -14.81 14.87
C LEU A 88 -10.76 -13.38 15.38
N LEU A 89 -9.77 -12.50 15.27
CA LEU A 89 -9.91 -11.09 15.66
C LEU A 89 -10.90 -10.35 14.75
N LEU A 90 -10.95 -10.68 13.46
CA LEU A 90 -11.97 -10.15 12.55
C LEU A 90 -13.37 -10.62 12.97
N LEU A 91 -13.54 -11.91 13.30
CA LEU A 91 -14.81 -12.43 13.81
C LEU A 91 -15.23 -11.72 15.10
N GLU A 92 -14.29 -11.51 16.03
CA GLU A 92 -14.51 -10.75 17.26
C GLU A 92 -15.03 -9.33 16.93
N ALA A 93 -14.36 -8.61 16.01
CA ALA A 93 -14.76 -7.27 15.60
C ALA A 93 -16.17 -7.21 15.01
N LEU A 94 -16.54 -8.19 14.18
CA LEU A 94 -17.87 -8.25 13.57
C LEU A 94 -18.96 -8.58 14.60
N ILE A 95 -18.68 -9.52 15.52
CA ILE A 95 -19.61 -9.92 16.58
C ILE A 95 -19.84 -8.77 17.56
N ALA A 96 -18.78 -8.08 17.99
CA ALA A 96 -18.86 -6.96 18.91
C ALA A 96 -19.75 -5.82 18.38
N ARG A 97 -19.75 -5.62 17.06
CA ARG A 97 -20.53 -4.58 16.38
C ARG A 97 -21.91 -5.05 15.92
N GLY A 98 -22.17 -6.36 15.91
CA GLY A 98 -23.38 -6.95 15.36
C GLY A 98 -23.53 -6.73 13.84
N GLU A 99 -22.42 -6.53 13.13
CA GLU A 99 -22.39 -6.12 11.72
C GLU A 99 -21.95 -7.27 10.81
N ARG A 100 -22.53 -7.33 9.61
CA ARG A 100 -22.00 -8.15 8.52
C ARG A 100 -20.68 -7.54 8.02
N PRO A 101 -19.77 -8.33 7.42
CA PRO A 101 -18.50 -7.82 6.90
C PRO A 101 -18.63 -6.58 6.01
N SER A 102 -19.62 -6.56 5.10
CA SER A 102 -19.84 -5.42 4.21
C SER A 102 -20.39 -4.18 4.93
N GLU A 103 -21.10 -4.35 6.03
CA GLU A 103 -21.61 -3.25 6.87
C GLU A 103 -20.47 -2.60 7.65
N ALA A 104 -19.59 -3.42 8.24
CA ALA A 104 -18.40 -2.94 8.94
C ALA A 104 -17.47 -2.14 8.02
N VAL A 105 -17.22 -2.64 6.80
CA VAL A 105 -16.45 -1.89 5.79
C VAL A 105 -17.12 -0.57 5.43
N ARG A 106 -18.44 -0.56 5.18
CA ARG A 106 -19.17 0.69 4.89
C ARG A 106 -19.14 1.65 6.08
N ALA A 107 -19.18 1.15 7.31
CA ALA A 107 -19.07 1.98 8.51
C ALA A 107 -17.68 2.63 8.61
N LEU A 108 -16.62 1.85 8.39
CA LEU A 108 -15.25 2.33 8.32
C LEU A 108 -15.10 3.41 7.22
N TRP A 109 -15.66 3.19 6.04
CA TRP A 109 -15.59 4.16 4.95
C TRP A 109 -16.33 5.47 5.23
N ARG A 110 -17.51 5.40 5.86
CA ARG A 110 -18.26 6.60 6.25
C ARG A 110 -17.47 7.49 7.19
N GLU A 111 -16.58 6.92 7.99
CA GLU A 111 -15.84 7.65 9.01
C GLU A 111 -14.45 8.10 8.54
N PHE A 112 -13.70 7.22 7.87
CA PHE A 112 -12.30 7.46 7.52
C PHE A 112 -12.08 7.69 6.02
N GLY A 113 -13.13 7.61 5.22
CA GLY A 113 -13.11 7.75 3.77
C GLY A 113 -13.12 6.40 3.04
N GLU A 114 -13.54 6.45 1.78
CA GLU A 114 -13.60 5.28 0.91
C GLU A 114 -12.36 5.25 0.01
N PHE A 115 -11.72 4.08 -0.07
CA PHE A 115 -10.56 3.87 -0.92
C PHE A 115 -10.61 2.48 -1.59
N HIS A 116 -10.23 2.44 -2.85
CA HIS A 116 -10.23 1.26 -3.69
C HIS A 116 -8.84 1.00 -4.21
N TYR A 117 -8.35 -0.19 -3.90
CA TYR A 117 -7.02 -0.64 -4.28
C TYR A 117 -7.05 -1.52 -5.54
N ARG A 118 -5.98 -1.44 -6.34
CA ARG A 118 -5.67 -2.35 -7.45
C ARG A 118 -4.15 -2.49 -7.59
N ARG A 119 -3.70 -3.67 -7.97
CA ARG A 119 -2.30 -3.95 -8.30
C ARG A 119 -2.22 -4.64 -9.65
N GLU A 120 -1.23 -4.27 -10.45
CA GLU A 120 -0.88 -4.93 -11.70
C GLU A 120 0.60 -5.33 -11.69
N ASP A 121 0.86 -6.55 -12.15
CA ASP A 121 2.19 -7.17 -12.14
C ASP A 121 2.69 -7.30 -13.59
N LEU A 122 3.72 -6.53 -13.95
CA LEU A 122 4.28 -6.48 -15.29
C LEU A 122 5.59 -7.27 -15.37
N HIS A 123 5.63 -8.31 -16.20
CA HIS A 123 6.81 -9.15 -16.34
C HIS A 123 7.86 -8.47 -17.22
N MET A 124 9.04 -8.21 -16.67
CA MET A 124 10.17 -7.60 -17.38
C MET A 124 11.49 -7.87 -16.65
N PRO A 125 12.65 -7.79 -17.33
CA PRO A 125 13.94 -7.92 -16.67
C PRO A 125 14.11 -6.92 -15.51
N VAL A 126 14.75 -7.37 -14.43
CA VAL A 126 14.89 -6.57 -13.19
C VAL A 126 15.55 -5.22 -13.45
N GLU A 127 16.66 -5.19 -14.20
CA GLU A 127 17.35 -3.92 -14.50
C GLU A 127 16.50 -3.00 -15.38
N HIS A 128 15.70 -3.56 -16.28
CA HIS A 128 14.78 -2.77 -17.12
C HIS A 128 13.70 -2.10 -16.27
N GLY A 129 13.10 -2.85 -15.33
CA GLY A 129 12.12 -2.28 -14.41
C GLY A 129 12.73 -1.28 -13.43
N ARG A 130 13.97 -1.48 -12.97
CA ARG A 130 14.69 -0.49 -12.15
C ARG A 130 14.92 0.82 -12.89
N GLU A 131 15.32 0.74 -14.16
CA GLU A 131 15.51 1.92 -15.01
C GLU A 131 14.19 2.69 -15.20
N ILE A 132 13.07 1.98 -15.42
CA ILE A 132 11.74 2.62 -15.51
C ILE A 132 11.40 3.37 -14.21
N VAL A 133 11.56 2.71 -13.05
CA VAL A 133 11.30 3.33 -11.74
C VAL A 133 12.19 4.57 -11.54
N ALA A 134 13.47 4.48 -11.89
CA ALA A 134 14.42 5.60 -11.77
C ALA A 134 14.01 6.80 -12.64
N ARG A 135 13.55 6.57 -13.87
CA ARG A 135 13.04 7.64 -14.75
C ARG A 135 11.78 8.29 -14.20
N LEU A 136 10.86 7.50 -13.65
CA LEU A 136 9.66 8.02 -12.98
C LEU A 136 10.01 8.83 -11.73
N THR A 137 11.09 8.50 -11.03
CA THR A 137 11.59 9.32 -9.90
C THR A 137 12.21 10.64 -10.38
N ALA A 138 13.01 10.58 -11.44
CA ALA A 138 13.83 11.70 -11.89
C ALA A 138 13.01 12.80 -12.61
N ASP A 139 11.98 12.39 -13.35
CA ASP A 139 11.16 13.29 -14.16
C ASP A 139 9.66 12.94 -14.02
N PRO A 140 9.06 13.18 -12.84
CA PRO A 140 7.64 12.95 -12.63
C PRO A 140 6.81 14.02 -13.37
N PRO A 141 5.70 13.66 -14.01
CA PRO A 141 4.80 14.66 -14.59
C PRO A 141 4.09 15.47 -13.51
N ASP A 142 3.65 16.69 -13.82
CA ASP A 142 2.85 17.49 -12.87
C ASP A 142 1.47 16.87 -12.57
N ARG A 143 0.97 16.04 -13.50
CA ARG A 143 -0.35 15.41 -13.44
C ARG A 143 -0.33 13.98 -13.98
N LEU A 144 -1.18 13.13 -13.41
CA LEU A 144 -1.46 11.78 -13.88
C LEU A 144 -2.97 11.60 -14.07
N ALA A 145 -3.42 11.15 -15.25
CA ALA A 145 -4.84 11.03 -15.59
C ALA A 145 -5.64 12.32 -15.30
N GLY A 146 -5.01 13.49 -15.45
CA GLY A 146 -5.63 14.78 -15.13
C GLY A 146 -5.64 15.15 -13.65
N PHE A 147 -5.18 14.30 -12.73
CA PHE A 147 -5.05 14.60 -11.29
C PHE A 147 -3.66 15.15 -10.98
N ARG A 148 -3.57 16.14 -10.09
CA ARG A 148 -2.30 16.77 -9.73
C ARG A 148 -1.48 15.86 -8.81
N ILE A 149 -0.19 15.72 -9.10
CA ILE A 149 0.78 15.09 -8.20
C ILE A 149 1.21 16.12 -7.15
N MET A 150 0.99 15.80 -5.88
CA MET A 150 1.23 16.70 -4.75
C MET A 150 2.55 16.42 -4.04
N ASP A 151 2.94 15.15 -3.99
CA ASP A 151 4.15 14.71 -3.30
C ASP A 151 4.68 13.41 -3.93
N MET A 152 5.98 13.16 -3.74
CA MET A 152 6.66 11.95 -4.16
C MET A 152 7.43 11.33 -3.01
N GLN A 153 7.17 10.05 -2.76
CA GLN A 153 7.83 9.27 -1.71
C GLN A 153 8.60 8.11 -2.33
N THR A 154 9.85 7.92 -1.89
CA THR A 154 10.79 6.96 -2.52
C THR A 154 11.28 5.86 -1.56
N LEU A 155 10.50 5.56 -0.51
CA LEU A 155 10.91 4.58 0.52
C LEU A 155 11.12 3.17 -0.06
N ASP A 156 10.24 2.73 -0.95
CA ASP A 156 10.34 1.43 -1.61
C ASP A 156 9.68 1.47 -2.99
N GLY A 157 10.43 1.94 -3.98
CA GLY A 157 9.93 2.32 -5.31
C GLY A 157 9.60 3.82 -5.39
N THR A 158 8.76 4.21 -6.33
CA THR A 158 8.33 5.61 -6.52
C THR A 158 6.83 5.71 -6.33
N LYS A 159 6.41 6.36 -5.24
CA LYS A 159 5.01 6.60 -4.90
C LYS A 159 4.66 8.06 -5.14
N TRP A 160 3.66 8.32 -5.96
CA TRP A 160 3.10 9.65 -6.17
C TRP A 160 1.79 9.78 -5.41
N LEU A 161 1.69 10.80 -4.58
CA LEU A 161 0.49 11.17 -3.84
C LEU A 161 -0.30 12.23 -4.62
N LEU A 162 -1.61 12.05 -4.72
CA LEU A 162 -2.54 12.98 -5.35
C LEU A 162 -3.28 13.82 -4.28
N ASP A 163 -4.01 14.83 -4.75
CA ASP A 163 -4.69 15.83 -3.93
C ASP A 163 -5.71 15.31 -2.89
N ASP A 164 -6.35 14.18 -3.14
CA ASP A 164 -7.35 13.56 -2.24
C ASP A 164 -6.81 12.34 -1.46
N ALA A 165 -5.49 12.25 -1.32
CA ALA A 165 -4.76 11.11 -0.76
C ALA A 165 -4.83 9.81 -1.58
N SER A 166 -5.43 9.84 -2.78
CA SER A 166 -5.20 8.77 -3.77
C SER A 166 -3.71 8.72 -4.12
N TRP A 167 -3.22 7.55 -4.53
CA TRP A 167 -1.82 7.37 -4.85
C TRP A 167 -1.58 6.28 -5.87
N ILE A 168 -0.44 6.38 -6.55
CA ILE A 168 0.13 5.32 -7.39
C ILE A 168 1.55 5.02 -6.92
N LEU A 169 1.95 3.76 -6.92
CA LEU A 169 3.30 3.32 -6.59
C LEU A 169 3.83 2.41 -7.71
N PHE A 170 5.01 2.72 -8.21
CA PHE A 170 5.78 1.90 -9.14
C PHE A 170 6.94 1.25 -8.40
N ARG A 171 7.02 -0.07 -8.41
CA ARG A 171 8.05 -0.80 -7.68
C ARG A 171 8.52 -2.03 -8.43
N GLN A 172 9.80 -2.04 -8.78
CA GLN A 172 10.45 -3.25 -9.25
C GLN A 172 10.68 -4.24 -8.10
N SER A 173 10.27 -5.50 -8.28
CA SER A 173 10.62 -6.56 -7.34
C SER A 173 12.14 -6.76 -7.31
N GLY A 174 12.70 -6.90 -6.10
CA GLY A 174 14.15 -7.02 -5.92
C GLY A 174 14.72 -8.38 -6.38
N THR A 175 13.90 -9.42 -6.35
CA THR A 175 14.30 -10.80 -6.66
C THR A 175 13.56 -11.41 -7.85
N GLU A 176 12.42 -10.84 -8.22
CA GLU A 176 11.58 -11.37 -9.29
C GLU A 176 11.60 -10.43 -10.51
N PRO A 177 11.51 -10.95 -11.74
CA PRO A 177 11.45 -10.15 -12.97
C PRO A 177 10.05 -9.54 -13.16
N VAL A 178 9.58 -8.79 -12.16
CA VAL A 178 8.24 -8.20 -12.12
C VAL A 178 8.31 -6.77 -11.60
N LEU A 179 7.83 -5.82 -12.41
CA LEU A 179 7.51 -4.46 -11.99
C LEU A 179 6.05 -4.40 -11.56
N ARG A 180 5.80 -3.99 -10.33
CA ARG A 180 4.45 -3.90 -9.76
C ARG A 180 3.98 -2.45 -9.77
N VAL A 181 2.77 -2.23 -10.27
CA VAL A 181 2.07 -0.95 -10.22
C VAL A 181 0.92 -1.10 -9.23
N TYR A 182 0.89 -0.25 -8.23
CA TYR A 182 -0.10 -0.25 -7.17
C TYR A 182 -0.89 1.06 -7.24
N VAL A 183 -2.20 1.00 -7.12
CA VAL A 183 -3.05 2.19 -7.05
C VAL A 183 -4.03 2.05 -5.91
N GLU A 184 -4.23 3.13 -5.18
CA GLU A 184 -5.37 3.31 -4.30
C GLU A 184 -6.02 4.66 -4.59
N ALA A 185 -7.34 4.68 -4.73
CA ALA A 185 -8.06 5.93 -5.00
C ALA A 185 -9.43 5.98 -4.36
N THR A 186 -9.99 7.18 -4.28
CA THR A 186 -11.27 7.49 -3.62
C THR A 186 -12.52 6.96 -4.35
N SER A 187 -12.37 6.42 -5.56
CA SER A 187 -13.44 5.71 -6.26
C SER A 187 -12.86 4.66 -7.20
N VAL A 188 -13.66 3.64 -7.54
CA VAL A 188 -13.30 2.63 -8.55
C VAL A 188 -12.93 3.27 -9.89
N ALA A 189 -13.71 4.24 -10.36
CA ALA A 189 -13.46 4.92 -11.64
C ALA A 189 -12.13 5.68 -11.62
N LYS A 190 -11.85 6.46 -10.56
CA LYS A 190 -10.58 7.18 -10.41
C LYS A 190 -9.39 6.22 -10.32
N ARG A 191 -9.53 5.13 -9.56
CA ARG A 191 -8.50 4.08 -9.44
C ARG A 191 -8.14 3.51 -10.80
N ASP A 192 -9.13 3.16 -11.61
CA ASP A 192 -8.90 2.55 -12.92
C ASP A 192 -8.28 3.55 -13.90
N GLN A 193 -8.73 4.80 -13.90
CA GLN A 193 -8.10 5.88 -14.69
C GLN A 193 -6.62 6.08 -14.34
N ILE A 194 -6.28 6.12 -13.05
CA ILE A 194 -4.90 6.26 -12.58
C ILE A 194 -4.07 5.03 -12.97
N MET A 195 -4.62 3.82 -12.81
CA MET A 195 -3.94 2.58 -13.18
C MET A 195 -3.62 2.57 -14.67
N GLU A 196 -4.60 2.85 -15.53
CA GLU A 196 -4.41 2.87 -16.98
C GLU A 196 -3.36 3.90 -17.41
N ALA A 197 -3.42 5.11 -16.86
CA ALA A 197 -2.41 6.14 -17.15
C ALA A 197 -1.01 5.74 -16.65
N GLY A 198 -0.91 5.12 -15.48
CA GLY A 198 0.37 4.61 -14.94
C GLY A 198 0.96 3.50 -15.81
N LEU A 199 0.14 2.56 -16.26
CA LEU A 199 0.56 1.49 -17.18
C LEU A 199 1.01 2.05 -18.54
N ALA A 200 0.31 3.05 -19.06
CA ALA A 200 0.70 3.73 -20.31
C ALA A 200 2.09 4.39 -20.18
N LEU A 201 2.36 5.10 -19.07
CA LEU A 201 3.67 5.69 -18.80
C LEU A 201 4.78 4.63 -18.73
N VAL A 202 4.53 3.51 -18.04
CA VAL A 202 5.48 2.39 -17.98
C VAL A 202 5.74 1.84 -19.39
N GLY A 203 4.70 1.67 -20.20
CA GLY A 203 4.81 1.20 -21.59
C GLY A 203 5.66 2.14 -22.45
N GLU A 204 5.39 3.45 -22.41
CA GLU A 204 6.15 4.45 -23.15
C GLU A 204 7.63 4.51 -22.75
N LEU A 205 7.91 4.45 -21.45
CA LEU A 205 9.28 4.44 -20.93
C LEU A 205 10.00 3.16 -21.34
N SER A 206 9.32 2.02 -21.25
CA SER A 206 9.86 0.73 -21.69
C SER A 206 10.27 0.76 -23.16
N SER A 207 9.40 1.25 -24.05
CA SER A 207 9.71 1.39 -25.48
C SER A 207 10.90 2.32 -25.73
N ARG A 208 10.98 3.45 -25.00
CA ARG A 208 12.11 4.39 -25.10
C ARG A 208 13.44 3.77 -24.65
N ILE A 209 13.44 2.98 -23.58
CA ILE A 209 14.63 2.29 -23.05
C ILE A 209 15.13 1.23 -24.05
N SER A 210 14.21 0.44 -24.62
CA SER A 210 14.55 -0.57 -25.62
C SER A 210 15.16 0.05 -26.88
N ALA A 211 14.57 1.12 -27.41
CA ALA A 211 15.08 1.81 -28.61
C ALA A 211 16.48 2.41 -28.39
N ALA A 212 16.77 2.95 -27.20
CA ALA A 212 18.09 3.50 -26.87
C ALA A 212 19.17 2.41 -26.80
N SER A 213 18.81 1.20 -26.36
CA SER A 213 19.73 0.06 -26.27
C SER A 213 20.12 -0.48 -27.66
N GLU A 214 19.22 -0.42 -28.64
CA GLU A 214 19.47 -0.88 -30.03
C GLU A 214 20.32 0.12 -30.83
N GLY A 215 20.17 1.42 -30.59
CA GLY A 215 20.93 2.47 -31.29
C GLY A 215 22.40 2.61 -30.85
N GLY A 216 22.77 2.08 -29.68
CA GLY A 216 24.13 2.19 -29.12
C GLY A 216 25.13 1.13 -29.60
N GLY A 217 24.71 0.16 -30.42
CA GLY A 217 25.53 -0.97 -30.88
C GLY A 217 26.30 -0.76 -32.19
N SER A 218 26.36 0.47 -32.71
CA SER A 218 27.08 0.80 -33.95
C SER A 218 27.99 2.01 -33.75
N GLY A 219 29.14 1.76 -33.12
CA GLY A 219 30.22 2.73 -32.93
C GLY A 219 31.56 2.02 -32.81
#